data_AF-A0A1B6K9Q6-F1
#
_entry.id   AF-A0A1B6K9Q6-F1
#
_cell.length_a   1.000
_cell.length_b   1.000
_cell.length_c   1.000
_cell.angle_alpha   90.00
_cell.angle_beta   90.00
_cell.angle_gamma   90.00
#
_symmetry.space_group_name_H-M   'P 1'
#
loop_
_entity.id
_entity.type
_entity.pdbx_description
1 polymer ?
#
loop_
_entity_poly.entity_id
_entity_poly.type
_entity_poly.pdbx_seq_one_letter_code
_entity_poly.pdbx_strand_id
1 'polypeptide(L)'
;MKKQNVRTLSLIVCTFTYLLVGAAVFDSLESETEKRRFEALEAIEKMIIKKYNISPDDFRVMETVVLKAEPHKAGQQWKFAGAFYYATTVLTTIGYGHSTPNTVGGKLFTMCYAIVGIPLGLVMFQSIGERLNKFSSVVIRNVKRLLRCKDVEASEINLICVVMTLSSLTIAGGAAAFSRYEGWTYFDSVYYCFITLTTIGFGDMVALQKDNALDKKP
;
A
#
# COMPACT_ATOMS: atom_id res chain seq x y z
N MET A 1 -12.41 34.29 19.50
CA MET A 1 -11.74 32.99 19.76
C MET A 1 -10.24 33.15 19.54
N LYS A 2 -9.39 32.45 20.30
CA LYS A 2 -7.93 32.46 20.05
C LYS A 2 -7.62 31.89 18.66
N LYS A 3 -6.61 32.45 17.96
CA LYS A 3 -6.20 32.02 16.60
C LYS A 3 -5.91 30.50 16.51
N GLN A 4 -5.38 29.92 17.58
CA GLN A 4 -5.14 28.47 17.69
C GLN A 4 -6.44 27.66 17.66
N ASN A 5 -7.45 28.08 18.43
CA ASN A 5 -8.75 27.39 18.47
C ASN A 5 -9.47 27.49 17.13
N VAL A 6 -9.39 28.65 16.46
CA VAL A 6 -9.93 28.83 15.10
C VAL A 6 -9.25 27.85 14.14
N ARG A 7 -7.91 27.80 14.13
CA ARG A 7 -7.16 26.89 13.26
C ARG A 7 -7.51 25.43 13.50
N THR A 8 -7.59 24.99 14.76
CA THR A 8 -7.95 23.61 15.10
C THR A 8 -9.38 23.29 14.63
N LEU A 9 -10.34 24.18 14.90
CA LEU A 9 -11.72 23.97 14.46
C LEU A 9 -11.83 23.94 12.93
N SER A 10 -11.12 24.82 12.22
CA SER A 10 -11.07 24.81 10.76
C SER A 10 -10.50 23.52 10.20
N LEU A 11 -9.41 22.98 10.79
CA LEU A 11 -8.85 21.69 10.37
C LEU A 11 -9.84 20.55 10.59
N ILE A 12 -10.51 20.50 11.74
CA ILE A 12 -11.54 19.50 12.04
C ILE A 12 -12.64 19.55 10.98
N VAL A 13 -13.21 20.73 10.73
CA VAL A 13 -14.27 20.91 9.73
C VAL A 13 -13.80 20.48 8.35
N CYS A 14 -12.61 20.91 7.90
CA CYS A 14 -12.06 20.52 6.60
C CYS A 14 -11.83 19.02 6.47
N THR A 15 -11.33 18.34 7.50
CA THR A 15 -11.12 16.89 7.45
C THR A 15 -12.45 16.14 7.40
N PHE A 16 -13.45 16.56 8.18
CA PHE A 16 -14.78 15.96 8.13
C PHE A 16 -15.45 16.17 6.78
N THR A 17 -15.38 17.37 6.20
CA THR A 17 -15.95 17.60 4.86
C THR A 17 -15.20 16.81 3.78
N TYR A 18 -13.87 16.68 3.88
CA TYR A 18 -13.10 15.83 2.97
C TYR A 18 -13.53 14.36 3.04
N LEU A 19 -13.77 13.82 4.24
CA LEU A 19 -14.29 12.46 4.43
C LEU A 19 -15.69 12.30 3.85
N LEU A 20 -16.60 13.26 4.04
CA LEU A 20 -17.95 13.22 3.48
C LEU A 20 -17.96 13.24 1.95
N VAL A 21 -17.12 14.10 1.35
CA VAL A 21 -16.94 14.13 -0.11
C VAL A 21 -16.37 12.82 -0.61
N GLY A 22 -15.34 12.28 0.06
CA GLY A 22 -14.76 10.98 -0.26
C GLY A 22 -15.81 9.85 -0.20
N ALA A 23 -16.60 9.79 0.86
CA ALA A 23 -17.66 8.80 1.02
C ALA A 23 -18.70 8.88 -0.11
N ALA A 24 -19.15 10.09 -0.47
CA ALA A 24 -20.10 10.28 -1.56
C ALA A 24 -19.53 9.85 -2.92
N VAL A 25 -18.26 10.17 -3.19
CA VAL A 25 -17.59 9.75 -4.43
C VAL A 25 -17.42 8.23 -4.48
N PHE A 26 -16.93 7.60 -3.40
CA PHE A 26 -16.76 6.14 -3.37
C PHE A 26 -18.10 5.40 -3.51
N ASP A 27 -19.15 5.85 -2.83
CA ASP A 27 -20.50 5.29 -2.99
C ASP A 27 -20.97 5.37 -4.44
N SER A 28 -20.77 6.53 -5.09
CA SER A 28 -21.18 6.71 -6.49
C SER A 28 -20.40 5.85 -7.49
N LEU A 29 -19.15 5.49 -7.18
CA LEU A 29 -18.27 4.76 -8.09
C LEU A 29 -18.34 3.24 -7.88
N GLU A 30 -18.46 2.79 -6.62
CA GLU A 30 -18.29 1.38 -6.26
C GLU A 30 -19.61 0.66 -5.94
N SER A 31 -20.64 1.34 -5.43
CA SER A 31 -21.84 0.66 -4.89
C SER A 31 -22.62 -0.15 -5.92
N GLU A 32 -22.78 0.37 -7.15
CA GLU A 32 -23.42 -0.38 -8.24
C GLU A 32 -22.58 -1.57 -8.71
N THR A 33 -21.25 -1.42 -8.71
CA THR A 33 -20.32 -2.48 -9.11
C THR A 33 -20.29 -3.59 -8.07
N GLU A 34 -20.28 -3.26 -6.79
CA GLU A 34 -20.37 -4.21 -5.67
C GLU A 34 -21.67 -5.00 -5.74
N LYS A 35 -22.82 -4.33 -5.90
CA LYS A 35 -24.13 -4.98 -6.00
C LYS A 35 -24.18 -5.99 -7.15
N ARG A 36 -23.68 -5.62 -8.33
CA ARG A 36 -23.61 -6.54 -9.48
C ARG A 36 -22.70 -7.73 -9.23
N ARG A 37 -21.54 -7.53 -8.57
CA ARG A 37 -20.64 -8.63 -8.20
C ARG A 37 -21.30 -9.57 -7.21
N PHE A 38 -22.00 -9.04 -6.21
CA PHE A 38 -22.75 -9.83 -5.24
C PHE A 38 -23.84 -10.68 -5.92
N GLU A 39 -24.67 -10.07 -6.76
CA GLU A 39 -25.73 -10.77 -7.51
C GLU A 39 -25.15 -11.86 -8.42
N ALA A 40 -24.02 -11.59 -9.08
CA ALA A 40 -23.34 -12.57 -9.93
C ALA A 40 -22.77 -13.74 -9.11
N LEU A 41 -22.17 -13.49 -7.95
CA LEU A 41 -21.66 -14.53 -7.05
C LEU A 41 -22.80 -15.41 -6.53
N GLU A 42 -23.91 -14.82 -6.08
CA GLU A 42 -25.08 -15.56 -5.61
C GLU A 42 -25.70 -16.43 -6.72
N ALA A 43 -25.72 -15.92 -7.96
CA ALA A 43 -26.18 -16.71 -9.11
C ALA A 43 -25.25 -17.90 -9.41
N ILE A 44 -23.93 -17.71 -9.35
CA ILE A 44 -22.94 -18.78 -9.55
C ILE A 44 -23.04 -19.82 -8.44
N GLU A 45 -23.17 -19.40 -7.18
CA GLU A 45 -23.36 -20.28 -6.03
C GLU A 45 -24.58 -21.17 -6.22
N LYS A 46 -25.76 -20.57 -6.48
CA LYS A 46 -27.01 -21.31 -6.72
C LYS A 46 -26.88 -22.29 -7.90
N MET A 47 -26.19 -21.88 -8.96
CA MET A 47 -25.93 -22.73 -10.12
C MET A 47 -25.07 -23.95 -9.73
N ILE A 48 -24.00 -23.78 -8.96
CA ILE A 48 -23.10 -24.86 -8.54
C ILE A 48 -23.83 -25.82 -7.59
N ILE A 49 -24.52 -25.29 -6.58
CA ILE A 49 -25.31 -26.08 -5.61
C ILE A 49 -26.30 -26.98 -6.34
N LYS A 50 -27.06 -26.41 -7.29
CA LYS A 50 -28.04 -27.18 -8.08
C LYS A 50 -27.40 -28.17 -9.03
N LYS A 51 -26.30 -27.79 -9.71
CA LYS A 51 -25.63 -28.64 -10.72
C LYS A 51 -25.00 -29.87 -10.10
N TYR A 52 -24.42 -29.74 -8.91
CA TYR A 52 -23.70 -30.81 -8.23
C TYR A 52 -24.46 -31.41 -7.04
N ASN A 53 -25.70 -30.95 -6.80
CA ASN A 53 -26.56 -31.40 -5.70
C ASN A 53 -25.85 -31.35 -4.33
N ILE A 54 -25.17 -30.23 -4.05
CA ILE A 54 -24.40 -30.00 -2.82
C ILE A 54 -25.35 -29.48 -1.74
N SER A 55 -25.23 -29.95 -0.49
CA SER A 55 -26.00 -29.39 0.62
C SER A 55 -25.49 -27.99 1.01
N PRO A 56 -26.34 -27.08 1.54
CA PRO A 56 -25.88 -25.77 1.98
C PRO A 56 -24.74 -25.82 3.01
N ASP A 57 -24.77 -26.81 3.91
CA ASP A 57 -23.73 -26.98 4.93
C ASP A 57 -22.40 -27.46 4.32
N ASP A 58 -22.45 -28.38 3.35
CA ASP A 58 -21.24 -28.85 2.65
C ASP A 58 -20.60 -27.73 1.82
N PHE A 59 -21.41 -26.87 1.20
CA PHE A 59 -20.92 -25.72 0.46
C PHE A 59 -20.19 -24.73 1.38
N ARG A 60 -20.73 -24.47 2.59
CA ARG A 60 -20.07 -23.62 3.60
C ARG A 60 -18.74 -24.19 4.10
N VAL A 61 -18.65 -25.51 4.26
CA VAL A 61 -17.38 -26.17 4.59
C VAL A 61 -16.38 -25.99 3.46
N MET A 62 -16.80 -26.17 2.21
CA MET A 62 -15.96 -25.96 1.03
C MET A 62 -15.47 -24.52 0.92
N GLU A 63 -16.36 -23.54 1.09
CA GLU A 63 -16.03 -22.12 1.14
C GLU A 63 -14.98 -21.84 2.22
N THR A 64 -15.18 -22.37 3.43
CA THR A 64 -14.24 -22.21 4.54
C THR A 64 -12.86 -22.79 4.22
N VAL A 65 -12.80 -23.95 3.55
CA VAL A 65 -11.55 -24.58 3.12
C VAL A 65 -10.86 -23.71 2.06
N VAL A 66 -11.61 -23.20 1.08
CA VAL A 66 -11.06 -22.33 0.02
C VAL A 66 -10.48 -21.04 0.62
N LEU A 67 -11.23 -20.36 1.50
CA LEU A 67 -10.80 -19.14 2.16
C LEU A 67 -9.55 -19.36 3.02
N LYS A 68 -9.47 -20.48 3.77
CA LYS A 68 -8.29 -20.80 4.59
C LYS A 68 -7.09 -21.29 3.77
N ALA A 69 -7.32 -21.86 2.60
CA ALA A 69 -6.26 -22.35 1.71
C ALA A 69 -5.62 -21.22 0.87
N GLU A 70 -6.34 -20.13 0.61
CA GLU A 70 -5.87 -19.02 -0.23
C GLU A 70 -4.49 -18.46 0.15
N PRO A 71 -4.17 -18.15 1.44
CA PRO A 71 -2.84 -17.64 1.81
C PRO A 71 -1.72 -18.66 1.56
N HIS A 72 -2.04 -19.95 1.53
CA HIS A 72 -1.10 -21.03 1.30
C HIS A 72 -0.82 -21.26 -0.19
N LYS A 73 -1.64 -20.71 -1.09
CA LYS A 73 -1.41 -20.79 -2.56
C LYS A 73 -0.18 -20.00 -3.02
N ALA A 74 0.21 -18.98 -2.26
CA ALA A 74 1.39 -18.15 -2.55
C ALA A 74 2.73 -18.79 -2.12
N GLY A 75 2.71 -20.01 -1.56
CA GLY A 75 3.90 -20.72 -1.09
C GLY A 75 4.20 -20.51 0.40
N GLN A 76 5.38 -20.95 0.86
CA GLN A 76 5.75 -20.87 2.28
C GLN A 76 6.17 -19.45 2.69
N GLN A 77 5.21 -18.65 3.17
CA GLN A 77 5.42 -17.24 3.55
C GLN A 77 6.39 -17.00 4.74
N TRP A 78 6.63 -17.99 5.59
CA TRP A 78 7.40 -17.84 6.84
C TRP A 78 8.84 -18.38 6.77
N LYS A 79 9.48 -18.34 5.60
CA LYS A 79 10.94 -18.45 5.49
C LYS A 79 11.60 -17.08 5.70
N PHE A 80 12.93 -17.03 5.81
CA PHE A 80 13.65 -15.79 6.13
C PHE A 80 13.28 -14.61 5.21
N ALA A 81 13.20 -14.82 3.89
CA ALA A 81 12.82 -13.77 2.93
C ALA A 81 11.41 -13.21 3.19
N GLY A 82 10.41 -14.09 3.38
CA GLY A 82 9.04 -13.68 3.70
C GLY A 82 8.91 -13.06 5.09
N ALA A 83 9.65 -13.57 6.09
CA ALA A 83 9.72 -12.98 7.43
C ALA A 83 10.37 -11.59 7.41
N PHE A 84 11.40 -11.38 6.60
CA PHE A 84 12.03 -10.07 6.40
C PHE A 84 11.09 -9.09 5.67
N TYR A 85 10.36 -9.57 4.67
CA TYR A 85 9.32 -8.78 4.00
C TYR A 85 8.22 -8.37 4.99
N TYR A 86 7.72 -9.30 5.81
CA TYR A 86 6.77 -9.01 6.88
C TYR A 86 7.33 -8.00 7.89
N ALA A 87 8.57 -8.16 8.37
CA ALA A 87 9.20 -7.22 9.29
C ALA A 87 9.32 -5.81 8.69
N THR A 88 9.58 -5.73 7.37
CA THR A 88 9.63 -4.45 6.63
C THR A 88 8.25 -3.81 6.57
N THR A 89 7.18 -4.56 6.27
CA THR A 89 5.82 -4.01 6.19
C THR A 89 5.30 -3.52 7.55
N VAL A 90 5.70 -4.16 8.65
CA VAL A 90 5.42 -3.68 10.01
C VAL A 90 6.21 -2.41 10.32
N LEU A 91 7.52 -2.39 10.04
CA LEU A 91 8.41 -1.24 10.30
C LEU A 91 7.95 0.01 9.54
N THR A 92 7.56 -0.16 8.28
CA THR A 92 7.13 0.91 7.36
C THR A 92 5.65 1.26 7.48
N THR A 93 4.92 0.59 8.37
CA THR A 93 3.47 0.74 8.57
C THR A 93 2.62 0.52 7.31
N ILE A 94 3.14 -0.21 6.30
CA ILE A 94 2.40 -0.57 5.08
C ILE A 94 1.35 -1.64 5.41
N GLY A 95 1.77 -2.74 6.04
CA GLY A 95 0.83 -3.71 6.63
C GLY A 95 -0.18 -4.38 5.68
N TYR A 96 0.22 -4.85 4.49
CA TYR A 96 -0.68 -5.48 3.49
C TYR A 96 -1.61 -6.61 3.99
N GLY A 97 -1.35 -7.25 5.14
CA GLY A 97 -2.23 -8.30 5.66
C GLY A 97 -2.19 -9.66 4.95
N HIS A 98 -1.53 -9.80 3.79
CA HIS A 98 -1.35 -11.09 3.09
C HIS A 98 -0.65 -12.17 3.96
N SER A 99 0.20 -11.73 4.90
CA SER A 99 0.84 -12.58 5.90
C SER A 99 0.68 -11.97 7.28
N THR A 100 0.03 -12.68 8.21
CA THR A 100 -0.17 -12.24 9.60
C THR A 100 0.18 -13.34 10.60
N PRO A 101 0.69 -12.98 11.79
CA PRO A 101 1.05 -13.96 12.80
C PRO A 101 -0.19 -14.62 13.38
N ASN A 102 -0.29 -15.93 13.23
CA ASN A 102 -1.41 -16.72 13.76
C ASN A 102 -1.20 -17.16 15.22
N THR A 103 0.06 -17.25 15.67
CA THR A 103 0.40 -17.69 17.03
C THR A 103 0.31 -16.53 18.02
N VAL A 104 -0.02 -16.83 19.28
CA VAL A 104 -0.03 -15.83 20.37
C VAL A 104 1.33 -15.18 20.53
N GLY A 105 2.42 -15.98 20.50
CA GLY A 105 3.79 -15.47 20.59
C GLY A 105 4.17 -14.54 19.43
N GLY A 106 3.78 -14.89 18.19
CA GLY A 106 4.02 -14.04 17.03
C GLY A 106 3.29 -12.70 17.12
N LYS A 107 2.02 -12.70 17.54
CA LYS A 107 1.23 -11.48 17.76
C LYS A 107 1.86 -10.58 18.83
N LEU A 108 2.24 -11.14 19.97
CA LEU A 108 2.88 -10.39 21.05
C LEU A 108 4.22 -9.79 20.60
N PHE A 109 5.04 -10.58 19.91
CA PHE A 109 6.31 -10.11 19.36
C PHE A 109 6.11 -8.97 18.37
N THR A 110 5.15 -9.08 17.44
CA THR A 110 4.82 -7.99 16.50
C THR A 110 4.42 -6.71 17.23
N MET A 111 3.61 -6.80 18.29
CA MET A 111 3.23 -5.61 19.08
C MET A 111 4.46 -4.93 19.69
N CYS A 112 5.34 -5.69 20.34
CA CYS A 112 6.57 -5.16 20.92
C CYS A 112 7.54 -4.62 19.86
N TYR A 113 7.68 -5.33 18.72
CA TYR A 113 8.51 -4.94 17.60
C TYR A 113 8.04 -3.62 16.97
N ALA A 114 6.73 -3.43 16.80
CA ALA A 114 6.16 -2.21 16.24
C ALA A 114 6.38 -0.98 17.14
N ILE A 115 6.27 -1.14 18.47
CA ILE A 115 6.48 -0.03 19.44
C ILE A 115 7.85 0.60 19.29
N VAL A 116 8.89 -0.20 19.06
CA VAL A 116 10.27 0.29 18.91
C VAL A 116 10.60 0.57 17.44
N GLY A 117 10.15 -0.30 16.55
CA GLY A 117 10.47 -0.25 15.12
C GLY A 117 9.88 0.97 14.42
N ILE A 118 8.62 1.31 14.65
CA ILE A 118 7.97 2.42 13.94
C ILE A 118 8.66 3.76 14.24
N PRO A 119 8.92 4.16 15.51
CA PRO A 119 9.67 5.38 15.79
C PRO A 119 11.07 5.39 15.17
N LEU A 120 11.79 4.26 15.26
CA LEU A 120 13.13 4.13 14.66
C LEU A 120 13.09 4.30 13.14
N GLY A 121 12.12 3.67 12.48
CA GLY A 121 11.88 3.77 11.05
C GLY A 121 11.54 5.20 10.62
N LEU A 122 10.66 5.88 11.35
CA LEU A 122 10.30 7.28 11.08
C LEU A 122 11.51 8.21 11.18
N VAL A 123 12.34 8.09 12.23
CA VAL A 123 13.56 8.89 12.38
C VAL A 123 14.56 8.59 11.26
N MET A 124 14.70 7.32 10.86
CA MET A 124 15.54 6.92 9.74
C MET A 124 15.07 7.55 8.43
N PHE A 125 13.78 7.45 8.09
CA PHE A 125 13.21 8.03 6.87
C PHE A 125 13.32 9.55 6.86
N GLN A 126 13.06 10.21 7.99
CA GLN A 126 13.25 11.66 8.12
C GLN A 126 14.72 12.05 7.87
N SER A 127 15.67 11.35 8.49
CA SER A 127 17.10 11.63 8.32
C SER A 127 17.58 11.44 6.88
N ILE A 128 17.07 10.41 6.20
CA ILE A 128 17.34 10.17 4.78
C ILE A 128 16.72 11.27 3.93
N GLY A 129 15.46 11.65 4.20
CA GLY A 129 14.74 12.71 3.50
C GLY A 129 15.45 14.07 3.59
N GLU A 130 15.95 14.44 4.76
CA GLU A 130 16.73 15.68 4.96
C GLU A 130 18.03 15.67 4.14
N ARG A 131 18.74 14.54 4.09
CA ARG A 131 19.96 14.38 3.28
C ARG A 131 19.65 14.46 1.79
N LEU A 132 18.56 13.83 1.33
CA LEU A 132 18.10 13.91 -0.06
C LEU A 132 17.71 15.34 -0.44
N ASN A 133 16.99 16.07 0.42
CA ASN A 133 16.65 17.47 0.19
C ASN A 133 17.90 18.35 0.08
N LYS A 134 18.89 18.16 0.96
CA LYS A 134 20.17 18.88 0.89
C LYS A 134 20.93 18.56 -0.41
N PHE A 135 20.95 17.29 -0.82
CA PHE A 135 21.54 16.88 -2.09
C PHE A 135 20.84 17.54 -3.29
N SER A 136 19.50 17.50 -3.32
CA SER A 136 18.69 18.17 -4.34
C SER A 136 18.98 19.67 -4.41
N SER A 137 19.13 20.35 -3.27
CA SER A 137 19.53 21.77 -3.23
C SER A 137 20.89 22.00 -3.89
N VAL A 138 21.87 21.12 -3.66
CA VAL A 138 23.21 21.21 -4.29
C VAL A 138 23.10 21.02 -5.80
N VAL A 139 22.33 20.03 -6.26
CA VAL A 139 22.10 19.78 -7.68
C VAL A 139 21.42 20.98 -8.35
N ILE A 140 20.33 21.49 -7.78
CA ILE A 140 19.61 22.67 -8.28
C ILE A 140 20.56 23.87 -8.38
N ARG A 141 21.37 24.09 -7.35
CA ARG A 141 22.36 25.18 -7.32
C ARG A 141 23.37 25.06 -8.47
N ASN A 142 23.90 23.86 -8.71
CA ASN A 142 24.85 23.60 -9.78
C ASN A 142 24.21 23.79 -11.17
N VAL A 143 22.98 23.31 -11.35
CA VAL A 143 22.22 23.47 -12.61
C VAL A 143 21.91 24.95 -12.87
N LYS A 144 21.39 25.70 -11.89
CA LYS A 144 21.13 27.14 -12.01
C LYS A 144 22.39 27.95 -12.31
N ARG A 145 23.52 27.56 -11.71
CA ARG A 145 24.83 28.18 -12.00
C ARG A 145 25.27 27.89 -13.44
N LEU A 146 25.10 26.66 -13.92
CA LEU A 146 25.40 26.28 -15.30
C LEU A 146 24.52 27.06 -16.30
N LEU A 147 23.24 27.25 -15.98
CA LEU A 147 22.27 28.01 -16.78
C LEU A 147 22.39 29.54 -16.62
N ARG A 148 23.39 30.04 -15.87
CA ARG A 148 23.64 31.47 -15.61
C ARG A 148 22.42 32.23 -15.04
N CYS A 149 21.60 31.57 -14.22
CA CYS A 149 20.48 32.23 -13.55
C CYS A 149 20.97 33.24 -12.50
N LYS A 150 20.28 34.38 -12.35
CA LYS A 150 20.62 35.41 -11.35
C LYS A 150 20.37 34.93 -9.90
N ASP A 151 19.32 34.14 -9.69
CA ASP A 151 19.00 33.55 -8.40
C ASP A 151 19.44 32.07 -8.37
N VAL A 152 20.51 31.82 -7.64
CA VAL A 152 21.20 30.53 -7.57
C VAL A 152 20.73 29.70 -6.37
N GLU A 153 19.92 30.26 -5.47
CA GLU A 153 19.42 29.53 -4.31
C GLU A 153 18.23 28.62 -4.65
N ALA A 154 18.14 27.50 -3.94
CA ALA A 154 17.05 26.55 -4.10
C ALA A 154 15.86 26.99 -3.23
N SER A 155 14.87 27.63 -3.84
CA SER A 155 13.57 27.90 -3.21
C SER A 155 12.86 26.61 -2.76
N GLU A 156 12.03 26.71 -1.72
CA GLU A 156 11.14 25.63 -1.24
C GLU A 156 10.27 25.06 -2.37
N ILE A 157 9.78 25.91 -3.28
CA ILE A 157 8.98 25.46 -4.45
C ILE A 157 9.81 24.54 -5.36
N ASN A 158 11.08 24.85 -5.59
CA ASN A 158 11.95 24.01 -6.42
C ASN A 158 12.15 22.64 -5.78
N LEU A 159 12.28 22.58 -4.45
CA LEU A 159 12.42 21.34 -3.71
C LEU A 159 11.15 20.51 -3.77
N ILE A 160 9.98 21.14 -3.59
CA ILE A 160 8.67 20.47 -3.75
C ILE A 160 8.54 19.90 -5.17
N CYS A 161 8.89 20.67 -6.21
CA CYS A 161 8.86 20.17 -7.59
C CYS A 161 9.81 18.97 -7.79
N VAL A 162 11.05 19.03 -7.28
CA VAL A 162 12.00 17.91 -7.39
C VAL A 162 11.46 16.66 -6.69
N VAL A 163 10.94 16.79 -5.46
CA VAL A 163 10.37 15.65 -4.72
C VAL A 163 9.17 15.06 -5.46
N MET A 164 8.28 15.88 -6.01
CA MET A 164 7.14 15.42 -6.81
C MET A 164 7.60 14.72 -8.09
N THR A 165 8.58 15.25 -8.82
CA THR A 165 9.12 14.62 -10.02
C THR A 165 9.80 13.29 -9.70
N LEU A 166 10.64 13.23 -8.66
CA LEU A 166 11.30 12.00 -8.23
C LEU A 166 10.30 10.93 -7.80
N SER A 167 9.28 11.31 -7.03
CA SER A 167 8.22 10.38 -6.60
C SER A 167 7.44 9.81 -7.79
N SER A 168 7.06 10.66 -8.75
CA SER A 168 6.40 10.21 -9.99
C SER A 168 7.29 9.30 -10.82
N LEU A 169 8.60 9.58 -10.92
CA LEU A 169 9.56 8.70 -11.60
C LEU A 169 9.73 7.36 -10.87
N THR A 170 9.76 7.35 -9.54
CA THR A 170 9.79 6.11 -8.75
C THR A 170 8.54 5.27 -8.98
N ILE A 171 7.35 5.88 -8.98
CA ILE A 171 6.09 5.18 -9.26
C ILE A 171 6.07 4.64 -10.70
N ALA A 172 6.45 5.45 -11.70
CA ALA A 172 6.47 5.02 -13.09
C ALA A 172 7.48 3.88 -13.34
N GLY A 173 8.69 3.99 -12.78
CA GLY A 173 9.71 2.95 -12.87
C GLY A 173 9.29 1.65 -12.17
N GLY A 174 8.72 1.77 -10.96
CA GLY A 174 8.15 0.64 -10.23
C GLY A 174 7.02 -0.02 -11.01
N ALA A 175 6.09 0.76 -11.56
CA ALA A 175 4.98 0.25 -12.34
C ALA A 175 5.43 -0.51 -13.59
N ALA A 176 6.45 -0.02 -14.29
CA ALA A 176 7.04 -0.72 -15.43
C ALA A 176 7.65 -2.08 -15.02
N ALA A 177 8.35 -2.11 -13.89
CA ALA A 177 8.92 -3.35 -13.35
C ALA A 177 7.83 -4.34 -12.93
N PHE A 178 6.87 -3.93 -12.09
CA PHE A 178 5.83 -4.82 -11.58
C PHE A 178 4.88 -5.31 -12.68
N SER A 179 4.55 -4.46 -13.66
CA SER A 179 3.75 -4.91 -14.82
C SER A 179 4.44 -6.04 -15.59
N ARG A 180 5.78 -5.97 -15.70
CA ARG A 180 6.56 -7.00 -16.40
C ARG A 180 6.77 -8.28 -15.58
N TYR A 181 7.03 -8.15 -14.28
CA TYR A 181 7.35 -9.28 -13.40
C TYR A 181 6.11 -10.00 -12.86
N GLU A 182 5.08 -9.26 -12.45
CA GLU A 182 3.85 -9.83 -11.87
C GLU A 182 2.75 -10.08 -12.92
N GLY A 183 2.95 -9.57 -14.14
CA GLY A 183 2.00 -9.70 -15.25
C GLY A 183 0.73 -8.86 -15.05
N TRP A 184 0.78 -7.84 -14.20
CA TRP A 184 -0.32 -6.91 -13.98
C TRP A 184 -0.41 -5.87 -15.11
N THR A 185 -1.56 -5.23 -15.25
CA THR A 185 -1.65 -4.07 -16.14
C THR A 185 -0.76 -2.95 -15.60
N TYR A 186 -0.29 -2.05 -16.47
CA TYR A 186 0.54 -0.93 -16.05
C TYR A 186 -0.20 -0.04 -15.03
N PHE A 187 -1.50 0.17 -15.22
CA PHE A 187 -2.32 0.95 -14.30
C PHE A 187 -2.39 0.32 -12.91
N ASP A 188 -2.67 -0.99 -12.83
CA ASP A 188 -2.70 -1.71 -11.54
C ASP A 188 -1.33 -1.66 -10.85
N SER A 189 -0.25 -1.68 -11.64
CA SER A 189 1.11 -1.57 -11.12
C SER A 189 1.42 -0.16 -10.59
N VAL A 190 0.90 0.89 -11.23
CA VAL A 190 0.95 2.27 -10.71
C VAL A 190 0.16 2.37 -9.41
N TYR A 191 -1.06 1.84 -9.38
CA TYR A 191 -1.92 1.80 -8.20
C TYR A 191 -1.22 1.08 -7.04
N TYR A 192 -0.65 -0.11 -7.29
CA TYR A 192 0.14 -0.85 -6.30
C TYR A 192 1.31 -0.03 -5.76
N CYS A 193 2.11 0.60 -6.63
CA CYS A 193 3.23 1.43 -6.20
C CYS A 193 2.76 2.62 -5.35
N PHE A 194 1.67 3.27 -5.74
CA PHE A 194 1.12 4.41 -5.01
C PHE A 194 0.62 4.01 -3.62
N ILE A 195 -0.23 2.97 -3.52
CA ILE A 195 -0.77 2.45 -2.24
C ILE A 195 0.34 1.95 -1.32
N THR A 196 1.41 1.40 -1.89
CA THR A 196 2.59 0.93 -1.16
C THR A 196 3.40 2.09 -0.59
N LEU A 197 3.80 3.05 -1.43
CA LEU A 197 4.70 4.15 -1.05
C LEU A 197 4.03 5.18 -0.14
N THR A 198 2.69 5.28 -0.19
CA THR A 198 1.89 6.10 0.74
C THR A 198 1.55 5.37 2.04
N THR A 199 2.08 4.15 2.22
CA THR A 199 1.87 3.28 3.40
C THR A 199 0.40 3.01 3.72
N ILE A 200 -0.48 3.04 2.71
CA ILE A 200 -1.88 2.63 2.85
C ILE A 200 -1.97 1.10 2.90
N GLY A 201 -1.30 0.43 1.95
CA GLY A 201 -1.11 -1.02 1.93
C GLY A 201 -2.39 -1.85 2.07
N PHE A 202 -3.39 -1.67 1.20
CA PHE A 202 -4.65 -2.43 1.26
C PHE A 202 -4.47 -3.95 1.19
N GLY A 203 -3.47 -4.44 0.46
CA GLY A 203 -3.19 -5.88 0.34
C GLY A 203 -4.01 -6.62 -0.70
N ASP A 204 -4.87 -5.91 -1.42
CA ASP A 204 -5.56 -6.35 -2.64
C ASP A 204 -4.56 -6.76 -3.75
N MET A 205 -3.42 -6.09 -3.79
CA MET A 205 -2.28 -6.42 -4.65
C MET A 205 -0.99 -6.48 -3.84
N VAL A 206 -0.26 -7.59 -3.95
CA VAL A 206 1.01 -7.81 -3.24
C VAL A 206 1.99 -8.50 -4.18
N ALA A 207 3.18 -7.91 -4.36
CA ALA A 207 4.23 -8.50 -5.18
C ALA A 207 4.84 -9.73 -4.50
N LEU A 208 5.55 -10.57 -5.28
CA LEU A 208 6.22 -11.79 -4.81
C LEU A 208 5.28 -12.90 -4.30
N GLN A 209 3.98 -12.83 -4.63
CA GLN A 209 2.99 -13.83 -4.21
C GLN A 209 2.66 -14.88 -5.28
N LYS A 210 3.07 -14.70 -6.55
CA LYS A 210 2.84 -15.67 -7.64
C LYS A 210 3.92 -16.75 -7.71
N ASP A 211 3.52 -17.96 -8.11
CA ASP A 211 4.38 -19.08 -8.55
C ASP A 211 5.47 -19.58 -7.58
N ASN A 212 5.22 -19.56 -6.26
CA ASN A 212 6.24 -19.90 -5.27
C ASN A 212 7.51 -19.04 -5.44
N ALA A 213 7.37 -17.77 -5.84
CA ALA A 213 8.50 -16.87 -6.07
C ALA A 213 9.46 -16.82 -4.87
N LEU A 214 8.92 -16.82 -3.65
CA LEU A 214 9.68 -16.86 -2.39
C LEU A 214 10.43 -18.17 -2.14
N ASP A 215 10.02 -19.28 -2.77
CA ASP A 215 10.61 -20.61 -2.59
C ASP A 215 11.54 -21.03 -3.74
N LYS A 216 11.30 -20.55 -4.97
CA LYS A 216 12.02 -20.97 -6.19
C LYS A 216 13.24 -20.10 -6.53
N LYS A 217 13.33 -18.88 -6.02
CA LYS A 217 14.46 -17.96 -6.25
C LYS A 217 14.75 -17.19 -4.94
N PRO A 218 15.56 -17.78 -4.04
CA PRO A 218 15.95 -17.12 -2.79
C PRO A 218 16.73 -15.82 -3.05
#